data_AF-A0A9D0Y2A8-F1
#
_entry.id   AF-A0A9D0Y2A8-F1
#
_cell.length_a   1.000
_cell.length_b   1.000
_cell.length_c   1.000
_cell.angle_alpha   90.00
_cell.angle_beta   90.00
_cell.angle_gamma   90.00
#
_symmetry.space_group_name_H-M   'P 1'
#
loop_
_entity.id
_entity.type
_entity.pdbx_description
1 polymer ?
#
loop_
_entity_poly.entity_id
_entity_poly.type
_entity_poly.pdbx_seq_one_letter_code
_entity_poly.pdbx_strand_id
1 'polypeptide(L)'
;RSIDFEFETYDKQSFQEAPVVNYPNDYDFTRITEFKKLTSQEHNKTTILKEYPCAEGEPYYPFPTKKHKEHFALYQKDMAMEKDVIFIGRLAEYRYYNMDAVVRSALNVFERELNG
;
A
#
# COMPACT_ATOMS: atom_id res chain seq x y z
N ARG A 1 -8.42 -3.52 4.48
CA ARG A 1 -8.53 -2.16 5.06
C ARG A 1 -8.12 -1.17 3.98
N SER A 2 -8.87 -0.08 3.85
CA SER A 2 -8.60 0.97 2.86
C SER A 2 -8.12 2.25 3.54
N ILE A 3 -7.84 3.27 2.73
CA ILE A 3 -7.36 4.60 3.14
C ILE A 3 -8.03 5.62 2.21
N ASP A 4 -8.63 6.65 2.79
CA ASP A 4 -9.04 7.83 2.07
C ASP A 4 -7.91 8.86 2.10
N PHE A 5 -7.65 9.42 0.93
CA PHE A 5 -6.55 10.35 0.68
C PHE A 5 -7.08 11.76 0.47
N GLU A 6 -6.76 12.67 1.38
CA GLU A 6 -7.13 14.08 1.27
C GLU A 6 -5.91 14.94 0.95
N PHE A 7 -5.91 15.54 -0.24
CA PHE A 7 -4.82 16.40 -0.70
C PHE A 7 -5.13 17.87 -0.43
N GLU A 8 -4.14 18.58 0.11
CA GLU A 8 -4.25 20.01 0.38
C GLU A 8 -3.00 20.74 -0.15
N THR A 9 -3.19 21.87 -0.85
CA THR A 9 -2.10 22.71 -1.34
C THR A 9 -2.07 24.04 -0.60
N TYR A 10 -0.88 24.41 -0.12
CA TYR A 10 -0.65 25.61 0.65
C TYR A 10 0.31 26.57 -0.06
N ASP A 11 0.02 27.87 0.05
CA ASP A 11 0.90 28.94 -0.46
C ASP A 11 2.05 29.24 0.50
N LYS A 12 2.84 28.20 0.79
CA LYS A 12 4.07 28.26 1.58
C LYS A 12 5.06 27.20 1.09
N GLN A 13 6.35 27.43 1.32
CA GLN A 13 7.39 26.54 0.83
C GLN A 13 7.45 25.18 1.55
N SER A 14 7.13 25.15 2.85
CA SER A 14 7.17 23.94 3.69
C SER A 14 5.99 23.91 4.67
N PHE A 15 5.39 22.73 4.89
CA PHE A 15 4.25 22.54 5.78
C PHE A 15 4.63 22.08 7.19
N GLN A 16 5.50 21.07 7.27
CA GLN A 16 5.91 20.42 8.53
C GLN A 16 7.45 20.35 8.62
N GLU A 17 8.03 19.58 9.54
CA GLU A 17 9.50 19.41 9.65
C GLU A 17 10.00 18.23 8.81
N ALA A 18 9.37 17.05 8.93
CA ALA A 18 9.77 15.83 8.21
C ALA A 18 8.91 15.55 6.95
N PRO A 19 9.35 14.70 6.01
CA PRO A 19 8.53 14.31 4.87
C PRO A 19 7.23 13.58 5.27
N VAL A 20 7.25 12.84 6.38
CA VAL A 20 6.10 12.14 6.95
C VAL A 20 6.07 12.37 8.45
N VAL A 21 4.94 12.80 8.99
CA VAL A 21 4.71 12.96 10.44
C VAL A 21 3.47 12.16 10.83
N ASN A 22 3.60 11.29 11.84
CA ASN A 22 2.52 10.45 12.34
C ASN A 22 1.81 11.14 13.51
N TYR A 23 0.49 10.99 13.57
CA TYR A 23 -0.38 11.59 14.59
C TYR A 23 -1.17 10.49 15.29
N PRO A 24 -0.59 9.85 16.32
CA PRO A 24 -1.18 8.64 16.89
C PRO A 24 -2.45 8.89 17.73
N ASN A 25 -2.63 10.09 18.29
CA ASN A 25 -3.62 10.32 19.36
C ASN A 25 -4.57 11.50 19.13
N ASP A 26 -4.25 12.40 18.20
CA ASP A 26 -4.78 13.77 18.24
C ASP A 26 -5.79 14.07 17.12
N TYR A 27 -5.89 13.20 16.10
CA TYR A 27 -6.67 13.45 14.88
C TYR A 27 -7.27 12.17 14.28
N ASP A 28 -8.27 12.35 13.42
CA ASP A 28 -8.92 11.25 12.68
C ASP A 28 -8.04 10.68 11.55
N PHE A 29 -7.05 11.45 11.06
CA PHE A 29 -6.03 10.98 10.15
C PHE A 29 -4.83 10.41 10.92
N THR A 30 -4.13 9.46 10.32
CA THR A 30 -2.99 8.77 10.96
C THR A 30 -1.65 9.46 10.72
N ARG A 31 -1.50 10.14 9.58
CA ARG A 31 -0.27 10.84 9.21
C ARG A 31 -0.49 11.89 8.13
N ILE A 32 0.50 12.79 8.02
CA ILE A 32 0.62 13.76 6.94
C ILE A 32 1.92 13.50 6.17
N THR A 33 1.80 13.40 4.85
CA THR A 33 2.93 13.28 3.91
C THR A 33 3.11 14.58 3.12
N GLU A 34 4.31 15.14 3.14
CA GLU A 34 4.71 16.32 2.36
C GLU A 34 5.64 15.91 1.20
N PHE A 35 5.07 15.80 0.00
CA PHE A 35 5.71 15.16 -1.16
C PHE A 35 6.99 15.85 -1.64
N LYS A 36 7.06 17.18 -1.53
CA LYS A 36 8.24 17.94 -1.96
C LYS A 36 9.51 17.51 -1.25
N LYS A 37 9.41 17.07 0.01
CA LYS A 37 10.56 16.58 0.77
C LYS A 37 10.98 15.16 0.42
N LEU A 38 10.06 14.35 -0.12
CA LEU A 38 10.36 13.02 -0.65
C LEU A 38 11.01 13.09 -2.03
N THR A 39 10.62 14.08 -2.83
CA THR A 39 11.04 14.25 -4.23
C THR A 39 12.18 15.26 -4.41
N SER A 40 12.54 15.99 -3.35
CA SER A 40 13.46 17.13 -3.39
C SER A 40 13.03 18.24 -4.37
N GLN A 41 11.72 18.40 -4.61
CA GLN A 41 11.18 19.40 -5.51
C GLN A 41 11.26 20.82 -4.89
N GLU A 42 11.85 21.76 -5.62
CA GLU A 42 11.83 23.19 -5.29
C GLU A 42 10.59 23.87 -5.87
N HIS A 43 9.78 24.49 -5.02
CA HIS A 43 8.56 25.21 -5.42
C HIS A 43 8.11 26.19 -4.32
N ASN A 44 7.44 27.29 -4.69
CA ASN A 44 6.97 28.28 -3.71
C ASN A 44 5.77 27.83 -2.87
N LYS A 45 5.02 26.84 -3.39
CA LYS A 45 3.90 26.17 -2.71
C LYS A 45 4.28 24.76 -2.28
N THR A 46 3.49 24.16 -1.40
CA THR A 46 3.63 22.77 -0.98
C THR A 46 2.30 22.03 -1.02
N THR A 47 2.31 20.75 -1.37
CA THR A 47 1.14 19.87 -1.32
C THR A 47 1.38 18.80 -0.28
N ILE A 48 0.42 18.62 0.61
CA ILE A 48 0.39 17.55 1.59
C ILE A 48 -0.72 16.55 1.27
N LEU A 49 -0.59 15.36 1.84
CA LEU A 49 -1.62 14.32 1.88
C LEU A 49 -1.90 13.96 3.33
N LYS A 50 -3.17 14.00 3.75
CA LYS A 50 -3.66 13.40 4.99
C LYS A 50 -4.25 12.02 4.69
N GLU A 51 -3.92 11.03 5.52
CA GLU A 51 -4.36 9.63 5.35
C GLU A 51 -5.38 9.23 6.42
N TYR A 52 -6.62 8.99 6.00
CA TYR A 52 -7.75 8.60 6.85
C TYR A 52 -8.06 7.11 6.68
N PRO A 53 -7.89 6.25 7.70
CA PRO A 53 -8.20 4.84 7.56
C PRO A 53 -9.70 4.61 7.41
N CYS A 54 -10.10 3.87 6.38
CA CYS A 54 -11.50 3.53 6.13
C CYS A 54 -11.71 2.01 5.93
N ALA A 55 -12.96 1.58 6.07
CA ALA A 55 -13.34 0.17 5.95
C ALA A 55 -13.60 -0.24 4.49
N GLU A 56 -14.12 0.69 3.69
CA GLU A 56 -14.54 0.49 2.31
C GLU A 56 -13.59 1.22 1.35
N GLY A 57 -13.51 0.78 0.09
CA GLY A 57 -12.60 1.34 -0.92
C GLY A 57 -11.51 0.36 -1.36
N GLU A 58 -10.45 0.89 -1.98
CA GLU A 58 -9.35 0.08 -2.52
C GLU A 58 -8.61 -0.71 -1.41
N PRO A 59 -8.32 -2.01 -1.61
CA PRO A 59 -7.70 -2.84 -0.58
C PRO A 59 -6.19 -2.57 -0.47
N TYR A 60 -5.79 -1.56 0.29
CA TYR A 60 -4.36 -1.25 0.47
C TYR A 60 -3.65 -2.20 1.42
N TYR A 61 -4.31 -2.62 2.51
CA TYR A 61 -3.71 -3.48 3.54
C TYR A 61 -4.52 -4.75 3.80
N PRO A 62 -3.87 -5.93 3.80
CA PRO A 62 -4.50 -7.15 4.31
C PRO A 62 -4.75 -7.02 5.82
N PHE A 63 -5.79 -7.69 6.32
CA PHE A 63 -6.13 -7.71 7.74
C PHE A 63 -5.95 -9.14 8.29
N PRO A 64 -4.74 -9.49 8.78
CA PRO A 64 -4.30 -10.88 8.97
C PRO A 64 -4.86 -11.53 10.25
N THR A 65 -6.18 -11.48 10.43
CA THR A 65 -6.88 -12.22 11.49
C THR A 65 -6.95 -13.71 11.17
N LYS A 66 -7.19 -14.56 12.19
CA LYS A 66 -7.41 -16.00 12.01
C LYS A 66 -8.52 -16.29 10.97
N LYS A 67 -9.68 -15.64 11.11
CA LYS A 67 -10.82 -15.78 10.18
C LYS A 67 -10.43 -15.47 8.72
N HIS A 68 -9.76 -14.34 8.49
CA HIS A 68 -9.34 -13.98 7.12
C HIS A 68 -8.28 -14.92 6.55
N LYS A 69 -7.38 -15.45 7.38
CA LYS A 69 -6.41 -16.47 6.94
C LYS A 69 -7.10 -17.78 6.56
N GLU A 70 -8.10 -18.21 7.33
CA GLU A 70 -8.91 -19.39 7.01
C GLU A 70 -9.68 -19.21 5.70
N HIS A 71 -10.28 -18.03 5.47
CA HIS A 71 -10.91 -17.70 4.20
C HIS A 71 -9.91 -17.69 3.03
N PHE A 72 -8.73 -17.08 3.22
CA PHE A 72 -7.70 -17.07 2.19
C PHE A 72 -7.23 -18.48 1.84
N ALA A 73 -7.14 -19.39 2.82
CA ALA A 73 -6.78 -20.79 2.56
C ALA A 73 -7.80 -21.54 1.70
N LEU A 74 -9.08 -21.13 1.68
CA LEU A 74 -10.07 -21.66 0.75
C LEU A 74 -9.76 -21.19 -0.68
N TYR A 75 -9.53 -19.88 -0.86
CA TYR A 75 -9.12 -19.35 -2.16
C TYR A 75 -7.82 -19.94 -2.67
N GLN A 76 -6.85 -20.23 -1.80
CA GLN A 76 -5.61 -20.89 -2.20
C GLN A 76 -5.86 -22.30 -2.79
N LYS A 77 -6.86 -23.03 -2.30
CA LYS A 77 -7.24 -24.32 -2.88
C LYS A 77 -7.85 -24.13 -4.27
N ASP A 78 -8.70 -23.11 -4.43
CA ASP A 78 -9.32 -22.79 -5.72
C ASP A 78 -8.27 -22.34 -6.75
N MET A 79 -7.36 -21.44 -6.35
CA MET A 79 -6.24 -20.97 -7.17
C MET A 79 -5.36 -22.13 -7.65
N ALA A 80 -5.16 -23.16 -6.84
CA ALA A 80 -4.36 -24.33 -7.21
C ALA A 80 -5.03 -25.21 -8.29
N MET A 81 -6.34 -25.06 -8.53
CA MET A 81 -7.05 -25.77 -9.59
C MET A 81 -6.97 -25.05 -10.94
N GLU A 82 -6.64 -23.76 -10.95
CA GLU A 82 -6.50 -22.94 -12.16
C GLU A 82 -5.14 -23.19 -12.82
N LYS A 83 -5.13 -23.92 -13.94
CA LYS A 83 -3.89 -24.39 -14.57
C LYS A 83 -3.17 -23.35 -15.43
N ASP A 84 -3.92 -22.40 -15.96
CA ASP A 84 -3.42 -21.41 -16.92
C ASP A 84 -3.36 -19.99 -16.31
N VAL A 85 -3.39 -19.89 -14.98
CA VAL A 85 -3.40 -18.62 -14.25
C VAL A 85 -2.30 -18.61 -13.19
N ILE A 86 -1.44 -17.58 -13.24
CA ILE A 86 -0.40 -17.35 -12.24
C ILE A 86 -0.82 -16.19 -11.33
N PHE A 87 -1.01 -16.49 -10.05
CA PHE A 87 -1.41 -15.52 -9.04
C PHE A 87 -0.20 -14.99 -8.26
N ILE A 88 0.11 -13.69 -8.40
CA ILE A 88 1.22 -13.05 -7.71
C ILE A 88 0.87 -11.66 -7.18
N GLY A 89 1.60 -11.22 -6.16
CA GLY A 89 1.55 -9.86 -5.65
C GLY A 89 0.65 -9.68 -4.43
N ARG A 90 0.66 -8.46 -3.88
CA ARG A 90 0.03 -8.12 -2.58
C ARG A 90 -1.41 -8.62 -2.45
N LEU A 91 -2.22 -8.39 -3.47
CA LEU A 91 -3.64 -8.72 -3.47
C LEU A 91 -3.87 -10.22 -3.69
N ALA A 92 -3.23 -10.80 -4.71
CA ALA A 92 -3.41 -12.21 -5.06
C ALA A 92 -2.88 -13.15 -3.97
N GLU A 93 -1.78 -12.79 -3.32
CA GLU A 93 -1.17 -13.61 -2.27
C GLU A 93 -1.63 -13.23 -0.85
N TYR A 94 -2.52 -12.24 -0.72
CA TYR A 94 -3.00 -11.70 0.56
C TYR A 94 -1.85 -11.40 1.56
N ARG A 95 -0.79 -10.77 1.05
CA ARG A 95 0.47 -10.51 1.77
C ARG A 95 0.79 -9.04 1.81
N TYR A 96 1.31 -8.57 2.95
CA TYR A 96 1.81 -7.21 3.06
C TYR A 96 3.22 -7.09 2.47
N TYR A 97 3.31 -6.72 1.19
CA TYR A 97 4.58 -6.54 0.48
C TYR A 97 5.01 -5.09 0.37
N ASN A 98 6.29 -4.82 0.60
CA ASN A 98 6.95 -3.63 0.08
C ASN A 98 7.25 -3.79 -1.43
N MET A 99 7.57 -2.69 -2.11
CA MET A 99 7.78 -2.68 -3.57
C MET A 99 8.91 -3.62 -4.01
N ASP A 100 10.04 -3.61 -3.30
CA ASP A 100 11.19 -4.48 -3.59
C ASP A 100 10.85 -5.96 -3.45
N ALA A 101 10.06 -6.31 -2.43
CA ALA A 101 9.65 -7.68 -2.16
C ALA A 101 8.70 -8.22 -3.24
N VAL A 102 7.75 -7.41 -3.72
CA VAL A 102 6.86 -7.84 -4.80
C VAL A 102 7.58 -7.93 -6.14
N VAL A 103 8.51 -7.02 -6.44
CA VAL A 103 9.35 -7.11 -7.65
C VAL A 103 10.18 -8.39 -7.62
N ARG A 104 10.84 -8.69 -6.50
CA ARG A 104 11.60 -9.94 -6.33
C ARG A 104 10.71 -11.17 -6.48
N SER A 105 9.51 -11.16 -5.90
CA SER A 105 8.55 -12.25 -6.02
C SER A 105 8.19 -12.50 -7.50
N ALA A 106 7.89 -11.44 -8.24
CA ALA A 106 7.54 -11.53 -9.66
C ALA A 106 8.69 -12.11 -10.50
N LEU A 107 9.93 -11.66 -10.28
CA LEU A 107 11.10 -12.19 -10.98
C LEU A 107 11.31 -13.68 -10.69
N ASN A 108 11.19 -14.09 -9.42
CA ASN A 108 11.32 -15.50 -9.04
C ASN A 108 10.23 -16.39 -9.67
N VAL A 109 9.00 -15.87 -9.80
CA VAL A 109 7.91 -16.58 -10.46
C VAL A 109 8.17 -16.69 -11.96
N PHE A 110 8.63 -15.61 -12.61
CA PHE A 110 9.00 -15.62 -14.02
C PHE A 110 10.05 -16.70 -14.32
N GLU A 111 11.14 -16.73 -13.54
CA GLU A 111 12.20 -17.73 -13.72
C GLU A 111 11.70 -19.17 -13.53
N ARG A 112 10.77 -19.40 -12.59
CA ARG A 112 10.27 -20.74 -12.27
C ARG A 112 9.23 -21.25 -13.25
N GLU A 113 8.32 -20.39 -13.70
CA GLU A 113 7.10 -20.80 -14.42
C GLU A 113 7.15 -20.49 -15.92
N LEU A 114 7.99 -19.55 -16.38
CA LEU A 114 7.95 -19.03 -17.76
C LEU A 114 9.30 -19.09 -18.50
N ASN A 115 10.42 -19.12 -17.78
CA ASN A 115 11.76 -19.21 -18.38
C ASN A 115 12.39 -20.62 -18.29
N GLY A 116 11.72 -21.55 -17.62
CA GLY A 116 12.14 -22.94 -17.43
C GLY A 116 11.72 -23.88 -18.56
#